data_AF-A0AAW1TDD7-F1
#
_entry.id   AF-A0AAW1TDD7-F1
#
_cell.length_a   1.000
_cell.length_b   1.000
_cell.length_c   1.000
_cell.angle_alpha   90.00
_cell.angle_beta   90.00
_cell.angle_gamma   90.00
#
_symmetry.space_group_name_H-M   'P 1'
#
loop_
_entity.id
_entity.type
_entity.pdbx_description
1 polymer ?
#
loop_
_entity_poly.entity_id
_entity_poly.type
_entity_poly.pdbx_seq_one_letter_code
_entity_poly.pdbx_strand_id
1 'polypeptide(L)'
;MDAVQHIVQEVEKKNTFDDPTRTGFVALWIVFIVMGLSALVFLGQIFASKHPDTLASPKKRHYFTFMIVTTACLSYFAMATDGGYSLVQVKPDSPSRTVFWARYLDWSITTPLLLLDVTSLVQAPFFIVTRMVYADLAMIATGVIAALTGVSLKWAWYTISCALFAFIIYDLLVTCKNSSKQNATVNDKYTKLAGFLIVLWIAYPIVWALCEGQELISVDAEIICYAILDVLAKVVFGFMVVYVDSAEDTYESLADGPNESA
;
A
#
# COMPACT_ATOMS: atom_id res chain seq x y z
N MET A 1 -41.62 -16.49 -19.89
CA MET A 1 -41.21 -15.19 -20.48
C MET A 1 -40.44 -14.35 -19.46
N ASP A 2 -40.90 -14.33 -18.21
CA ASP A 2 -40.33 -13.51 -17.12
C ASP A 2 -38.87 -13.82 -16.74
N ALA A 3 -38.48 -15.10 -16.71
CA ALA A 3 -37.09 -15.47 -16.39
C ALA A 3 -36.07 -15.02 -17.45
N VAL A 4 -36.47 -15.04 -18.72
CA VAL A 4 -35.62 -14.58 -19.83
C VAL A 4 -35.53 -13.05 -19.82
N GLN A 5 -36.63 -12.34 -19.52
CA GLN A 5 -36.58 -10.89 -19.34
C GLN A 5 -35.77 -10.46 -18.12
N HIS A 6 -35.81 -11.20 -17.01
CA HIS A 6 -34.98 -10.95 -15.84
C HIS A 6 -33.48 -11.12 -16.16
N ILE A 7 -33.13 -12.21 -16.86
CA ILE A 7 -31.76 -12.45 -17.31
C ILE A 7 -31.30 -11.38 -18.30
N VAL A 8 -32.17 -10.97 -19.24
CA VAL A 8 -31.87 -9.88 -20.19
C VAL A 8 -31.68 -8.55 -19.45
N GLN A 9 -32.50 -8.24 -18.45
CA GLN A 9 -32.36 -7.03 -17.63
C GLN A 9 -31.10 -7.04 -16.75
N GLU A 10 -30.70 -8.20 -16.22
CA GLU A 10 -29.43 -8.34 -15.49
C GLU A 10 -28.22 -8.20 -16.42
N VAL A 11 -28.28 -8.78 -17.61
CA VAL A 11 -27.23 -8.67 -18.63
C VAL A 11 -27.15 -7.25 -19.19
N GLU A 12 -28.27 -6.57 -19.41
CA GLU A 12 -28.32 -5.16 -19.81
C GLU A 12 -27.76 -4.27 -18.71
N LYS A 13 -28.12 -4.49 -17.43
CA LYS A 13 -27.51 -3.79 -16.29
C LYS A 13 -25.99 -3.94 -16.28
N LYS A 14 -25.48 -5.15 -16.49
CA LYS A 14 -24.03 -5.43 -16.52
C LYS A 14 -23.33 -4.78 -17.73
N ASN A 15 -24.05 -4.50 -18.81
CA ASN A 15 -23.55 -3.76 -19.98
C ASN A 15 -23.70 -2.22 -19.85
N THR A 16 -24.29 -1.71 -18.75
CA THR A 16 -24.43 -0.26 -18.50
C THR A 16 -23.37 0.32 -17.56
N PHE A 17 -22.37 -0.46 -17.15
CA PHE A 17 -21.30 -0.03 -16.24
C PHE A 17 -19.92 -0.37 -16.81
N ASP A 18 -18.92 0.47 -16.53
CA ASP A 18 -17.51 0.10 -16.75
C ASP A 18 -17.07 -0.79 -15.59
N ASP A 19 -17.19 -2.10 -15.82
CA ASP A 19 -16.89 -3.17 -14.86
C ASP A 19 -15.64 -3.95 -15.26
N PRO A 20 -14.94 -4.57 -14.30
CA PRO A 20 -13.80 -5.43 -14.62
C PRO A 20 -14.23 -6.60 -15.50
N THR A 21 -13.41 -6.92 -16.50
CA THR A 21 -13.58 -8.14 -17.29
C THR A 21 -12.85 -9.31 -16.61
N ARG A 22 -12.85 -10.47 -17.27
CA ARG A 22 -12.09 -11.64 -16.81
C ARG A 22 -10.63 -11.31 -16.49
N THR A 23 -10.02 -10.38 -17.23
CA THR A 23 -8.62 -9.98 -17.03
C THR A 23 -8.41 -9.34 -15.66
N GLY A 24 -9.23 -8.33 -15.30
CA GLY A 24 -9.17 -7.69 -13.99
C GLY A 24 -9.46 -8.68 -12.85
N PHE A 25 -10.48 -9.52 -12.99
CA PHE A 25 -10.80 -10.55 -11.99
C PHE A 25 -9.63 -11.52 -11.75
N VAL A 26 -8.98 -12.00 -12.81
CA VAL A 26 -7.81 -12.88 -12.67
C VAL A 26 -6.65 -12.15 -11.97
N ALA A 27 -6.41 -10.89 -12.30
CA ALA A 27 -5.37 -10.09 -11.64
C ALA A 27 -5.62 -9.95 -10.13
N LEU A 28 -6.87 -9.68 -9.70
CA LEU A 28 -7.22 -9.61 -8.28
C LEU A 28 -6.92 -10.92 -7.53
N TRP A 29 -7.30 -12.07 -8.10
CA TRP A 29 -7.03 -13.38 -7.50
C TRP A 29 -5.53 -13.72 -7.46
N ILE A 30 -4.76 -13.36 -8.49
CA ILE A 30 -3.31 -13.55 -8.50
C ILE A 30 -2.68 -12.79 -7.33
N VAL A 31 -3.04 -11.51 -7.15
CA VAL A 31 -2.46 -10.70 -6.06
C VAL A 31 -2.92 -11.19 -4.70
N PHE A 32 -4.18 -11.60 -4.54
CA PHE A 32 -4.64 -12.26 -3.31
C PHE A 32 -3.74 -13.43 -2.91
N ILE A 33 -3.43 -14.33 -3.85
CA ILE A 33 -2.56 -15.49 -3.61
C ILE A 33 -1.13 -15.03 -3.27
N VAL A 34 -0.57 -14.08 -4.02
CA VAL A 34 0.79 -13.56 -3.79
C VAL A 34 0.90 -12.93 -2.39
N MET A 35 -0.08 -12.12 -1.98
CA MET A 35 -0.12 -11.50 -0.65
C MET A 35 -0.26 -12.57 0.45
N GLY A 36 -1.15 -13.55 0.25
CA GLY A 36 -1.36 -14.66 1.20
C GLY A 36 -0.11 -15.53 1.40
N LEU A 37 0.57 -15.92 0.31
CA LEU A 37 1.82 -16.67 0.40
C LEU A 37 2.92 -15.87 1.09
N SER A 38 3.01 -14.57 0.78
CA SER A 38 3.97 -13.67 1.44
C SER A 38 3.68 -13.57 2.94
N ALA A 39 2.40 -13.49 3.34
CA ALA A 39 1.99 -13.48 4.74
C ALA A 39 2.46 -14.74 5.48
N LEU A 40 2.31 -15.93 4.87
CA LEU A 40 2.80 -17.19 5.43
C LEU A 40 4.33 -17.19 5.60
N VAL A 41 5.06 -16.63 4.64
CA VAL A 41 6.53 -16.51 4.73
C VAL A 41 6.94 -15.60 5.89
N PHE A 42 6.39 -14.40 5.98
CA PHE A 42 6.71 -13.47 7.08
C PHE A 42 6.29 -14.03 8.44
N LEU A 43 5.15 -14.71 8.51
CA LEU A 43 4.71 -15.40 9.72
C LEU A 43 5.70 -16.50 10.14
N GLY A 44 6.17 -17.30 9.19
CA GLY A 44 7.21 -18.30 9.42
C GLY A 44 8.50 -17.68 9.94
N GLN A 45 8.92 -16.53 9.40
CA GLN A 45 10.10 -15.80 9.87
C GLN A 45 9.91 -15.24 11.28
N ILE A 46 8.71 -14.75 11.62
CA ILE A 46 8.38 -14.31 12.99
C ILE A 46 8.55 -15.47 13.98
N PHE A 47 8.03 -16.66 13.65
CA PHE A 47 8.16 -17.83 14.52
C PHE A 47 9.59 -18.39 14.59
N ALA A 48 10.36 -18.26 13.51
CA ALA A 48 11.76 -18.70 13.48
C ALA A 48 12.72 -17.71 14.17
N SER A 49 12.32 -16.44 14.31
CA SER A 49 13.15 -15.40 14.91
C SER A 49 13.32 -15.59 16.41
N LYS A 50 14.57 -15.59 16.86
CA LYS A 50 14.96 -15.69 18.28
C LYS A 50 14.93 -14.35 19.03
N HIS A 51 14.75 -13.26 18.30
CA HIS A 51 14.71 -11.93 18.87
C HIS A 51 13.46 -11.73 19.76
N PRO A 52 13.56 -10.95 20.85
CA PRO A 52 12.44 -10.71 21.73
C PRO A 52 11.36 -9.85 21.04
N ASP A 53 10.11 -10.01 21.47
CA ASP A 53 8.95 -9.28 20.96
C ASP A 53 8.87 -7.87 21.58
N THR A 54 9.78 -6.98 21.17
CA THR A 54 9.84 -5.59 21.66
C THR A 54 9.90 -4.61 20.49
N LEU A 55 9.49 -3.35 20.72
CA LEU A 55 9.59 -2.28 19.72
C LEU A 55 11.05 -1.88 19.40
N ALA A 56 12.00 -2.25 20.25
CA ALA A 56 13.42 -2.04 19.98
C ALA A 56 13.97 -3.11 19.01
N SER A 57 13.44 -4.33 19.08
CA SER A 57 13.87 -5.51 18.32
C SER A 57 13.78 -5.31 16.81
N PRO A 58 14.73 -5.85 16.02
CA PRO A 58 14.60 -5.91 14.55
C PRO A 58 13.35 -6.69 14.13
N LYS A 59 12.90 -7.66 14.95
CA LYS A 59 11.71 -8.49 14.71
C LYS A 59 10.44 -7.68 14.42
N LYS A 60 10.32 -6.43 14.90
CA LYS A 60 9.17 -5.56 14.64
C LYS A 60 8.88 -5.36 13.15
N ARG A 61 9.92 -5.33 12.28
CA ARG A 61 9.77 -5.12 10.84
C ARG A 61 9.14 -6.33 10.15
N HIS A 62 9.40 -7.54 10.65
CA HIS A 62 8.67 -8.73 10.23
C HIS A 62 7.19 -8.64 10.60
N TYR A 63 6.86 -8.16 11.81
CA TYR A 63 5.46 -7.96 12.22
C TYR A 63 4.75 -6.91 11.35
N PHE A 64 5.39 -5.75 11.10
CA PHE A 64 4.84 -4.70 10.23
C PHE A 64 4.58 -5.24 8.83
N THR A 65 5.57 -5.90 8.23
CA THR A 65 5.44 -6.49 6.91
C THR A 65 4.34 -7.56 6.86
N PHE A 66 4.26 -8.45 7.86
CA PHE A 66 3.20 -9.45 7.97
C PHE A 66 1.81 -8.81 8.02
N MET A 67 1.62 -7.77 8.84
CA MET A 67 0.36 -7.03 8.92
C MET A 67 0.03 -6.33 7.61
N ILE A 68 1.03 -5.75 6.93
CA ILE A 68 0.86 -5.12 5.61
C ILE A 68 0.30 -6.11 4.59
N VAL A 69 0.98 -7.24 4.38
CA VAL A 69 0.57 -8.21 3.35
C VAL A 69 -0.72 -8.95 3.73
N THR A 70 -1.00 -9.13 5.02
CA THR A 70 -2.27 -9.73 5.48
C THR A 70 -3.45 -8.81 5.22
N THR A 71 -3.33 -7.52 5.54
CA THR A 71 -4.38 -6.54 5.23
C THR A 71 -4.62 -6.43 3.74
N ALA A 72 -3.54 -6.36 2.93
CA ALA A 72 -3.66 -6.36 1.48
C ALA A 72 -4.33 -7.63 0.95
N CYS A 73 -3.96 -8.81 1.46
CA CYS A 73 -4.60 -10.08 1.12
C CYS A 73 -6.13 -10.01 1.33
N LEU A 74 -6.59 -9.55 2.49
CA LEU A 74 -8.01 -9.41 2.78
C LEU A 74 -8.72 -8.41 1.86
N SER A 75 -8.07 -7.29 1.51
CA SER A 75 -8.64 -6.32 0.58
C SER A 75 -8.75 -6.87 -0.84
N TYR A 76 -7.72 -7.55 -1.35
CA TYR A 76 -7.78 -8.21 -2.66
C TYR A 76 -8.82 -9.32 -2.70
N PHE A 77 -9.00 -10.07 -1.61
CA PHE A 77 -10.12 -11.02 -1.49
C PHE A 77 -11.47 -10.31 -1.59
N ALA A 78 -11.68 -9.23 -0.82
CA ALA A 78 -12.93 -8.47 -0.85
C ALA A 78 -13.23 -7.88 -2.24
N MET A 79 -12.22 -7.38 -2.96
CA MET A 79 -12.38 -6.91 -4.34
C MET A 79 -12.68 -8.06 -5.30
N ALA A 80 -12.02 -9.21 -5.15
CA ALA A 80 -12.20 -10.37 -6.03
C ALA A 80 -13.57 -11.08 -5.84
N THR A 81 -14.20 -10.89 -4.69
CA THR A 81 -15.52 -11.46 -4.34
C THR A 81 -16.64 -10.42 -4.36
N ASP A 82 -16.46 -9.29 -5.06
CA ASP A 82 -17.48 -8.24 -5.22
C ASP A 82 -17.95 -7.58 -3.90
N GLY A 83 -17.19 -7.70 -2.81
CA GLY A 83 -17.53 -7.14 -1.49
C GLY A 83 -16.98 -5.74 -1.22
N GLY A 84 -16.12 -5.22 -2.10
CA GLY A 84 -15.25 -4.06 -1.83
C GLY A 84 -15.37 -2.88 -2.81
N TYR A 85 -16.50 -2.72 -3.50
CA TYR A 85 -16.67 -1.68 -4.52
C TYR A 85 -17.96 -0.87 -4.40
N SER A 86 -18.03 0.22 -5.17
CA SER A 86 -19.24 1.02 -5.40
C SER A 86 -19.28 1.47 -6.86
N LEU A 87 -20.49 1.66 -7.39
CA LEU A 87 -20.68 2.21 -8.73
C LEU A 87 -20.75 3.73 -8.65
N VAL A 88 -19.82 4.42 -9.31
CA VAL A 88 -19.69 5.88 -9.25
C VAL A 88 -19.64 6.44 -10.66
N GLN A 89 -20.46 7.46 -10.92
CA GLN A 89 -20.40 8.22 -12.16
C GLN A 89 -19.21 9.21 -12.11
N VAL A 90 -18.21 8.98 -12.96
CA VAL A 90 -16.96 9.76 -12.96
C VAL A 90 -17.04 10.96 -13.90
N LYS A 91 -17.77 10.86 -15.01
CA LYS A 91 -18.02 11.96 -15.95
C LYS A 91 -19.52 12.25 -16.09
N PRO A 92 -19.91 13.52 -16.34
CA PRO A 92 -21.27 13.83 -16.75
C PRO A 92 -21.66 12.99 -17.95
N ASP A 93 -22.88 12.45 -17.94
CA ASP A 93 -23.47 11.70 -19.06
C ASP A 93 -22.71 10.42 -19.47
N SER A 94 -21.80 9.93 -18.61
CA SER A 94 -21.15 8.62 -18.77
C SER A 94 -21.79 7.57 -17.86
N PRO A 95 -21.72 6.28 -18.24
CA PRO A 95 -21.98 5.14 -17.34
C PRO A 95 -21.32 5.30 -15.96
N SER A 96 -21.93 4.71 -14.93
CA SER A 96 -21.20 4.53 -13.66
C SER A 96 -20.09 3.50 -13.86
N ARG A 97 -18.95 3.73 -13.21
CA ARG A 97 -17.82 2.79 -13.21
C ARG A 97 -17.59 2.21 -11.84
N THR A 98 -17.04 1.00 -11.81
CA THR A 98 -16.67 0.33 -10.57
C THR A 98 -15.49 1.05 -9.91
N VAL A 99 -15.67 1.46 -8.65
CA VAL A 99 -14.66 2.08 -7.78
C VAL A 99 -14.43 1.17 -6.57
N PHE A 100 -13.23 0.64 -6.44
CA PHE A 100 -12.86 -0.29 -5.38
C PHE A 100 -12.46 0.44 -4.08
N TRP A 101 -13.45 0.83 -3.27
CA TRP A 101 -13.20 1.49 -1.98
C TRP A 101 -12.39 0.61 -0.99
N ALA A 102 -12.42 -0.71 -1.14
CA ALA A 102 -11.62 -1.63 -0.31
C ALA A 102 -10.10 -1.37 -0.40
N ARG A 103 -9.61 -0.78 -1.51
CA ARG A 103 -8.20 -0.37 -1.63
C ARG A 103 -7.84 0.72 -0.65
N TYR A 104 -8.72 1.70 -0.48
CA TYR A 104 -8.50 2.80 0.45
C TYR A 104 -8.55 2.31 1.90
N LEU A 105 -9.37 1.30 2.19
CA LEU A 105 -9.34 0.64 3.50
C LEU A 105 -8.01 -0.08 3.74
N ASP A 106 -7.50 -0.83 2.75
CA ASP A 106 -6.13 -1.40 2.79
C ASP A 106 -5.11 -0.29 3.05
N TRP A 107 -5.04 0.71 2.19
CA TRP A 107 -4.04 1.76 2.26
C TRP A 107 -4.09 2.51 3.59
N SER A 108 -5.27 2.75 4.16
CA SER A 108 -5.42 3.40 5.46
C SER A 108 -4.73 2.65 6.62
N ILE A 109 -4.46 1.35 6.46
CA ILE A 109 -3.77 0.52 7.44
C ILE A 109 -2.33 0.27 7.01
N THR A 110 -2.10 -0.02 5.72
CA THR A 110 -0.79 -0.46 5.24
C THR A 110 0.18 0.69 5.00
N THR A 111 -0.29 1.86 4.56
CA THR A 111 0.59 3.03 4.36
C THR A 111 1.16 3.58 5.68
N PRO A 112 0.43 3.63 6.81
CA PRO A 112 1.03 3.94 8.11
C PRO A 112 2.09 2.93 8.54
N LEU A 113 1.85 1.63 8.31
CA LEU A 113 2.81 0.58 8.65
C LEU A 113 4.10 0.68 7.80
N LEU A 114 3.97 1.00 6.51
CA LEU A 114 5.11 1.27 5.63
C LEU A 114 5.92 2.48 6.11
N LEU A 115 5.25 3.53 6.57
CA LEU A 115 5.93 4.68 7.19
C LEU A 115 6.64 4.29 8.48
N LEU A 116 6.05 3.42 9.30
CA LEU A 116 6.69 2.91 10.52
C LEU A 116 7.95 2.09 10.20
N ASP A 117 7.94 1.25 9.17
CA ASP A 117 9.14 0.52 8.71
C ASP A 117 10.27 1.51 8.39
N VAL A 118 10.01 2.50 7.53
CA VAL A 118 11.02 3.45 7.05
C VAL A 118 11.50 4.39 8.18
N THR A 119 10.60 4.90 9.00
CA THR A 119 10.94 5.84 10.08
C THR A 119 11.68 5.15 11.23
N SER A 120 11.44 3.86 11.45
CA SER A 120 12.15 3.07 12.47
C SER A 120 13.65 2.91 12.17
N LEU A 121 14.06 2.92 10.90
CA LEU A 121 15.48 2.84 10.49
C LEU A 121 16.30 4.03 10.99
N VAL A 122 15.67 5.20 11.09
CA VAL A 122 16.32 6.44 11.52
C VAL A 122 15.95 6.84 12.93
N GLN A 123 15.22 5.95 13.64
CA GLN A 123 14.66 6.19 14.97
C GLN A 123 13.99 7.57 15.06
N ALA A 124 13.13 7.86 14.07
CA ALA A 124 12.49 9.17 13.98
C ALA A 124 11.76 9.52 15.29
N PRO A 125 11.84 10.76 15.78
CA PRO A 125 11.15 11.16 17.01
C PRO A 125 9.65 10.88 16.91
N PHE A 126 9.03 10.49 18.02
CA PHE A 126 7.60 10.14 18.08
C PHE A 126 6.70 11.19 17.41
N PHE A 127 6.93 12.47 17.68
CA PHE A 127 6.16 13.56 17.07
C PHE A 127 6.24 13.59 15.53
N ILE A 128 7.40 13.25 14.95
CA ILE A 128 7.58 13.16 13.49
C ILE A 128 6.78 11.98 12.94
N VAL A 129 6.87 10.82 13.59
CA VAL A 129 6.10 9.64 13.19
C VAL A 129 4.60 9.91 13.25
N THR A 130 4.11 10.49 14.36
CA THR A 130 2.67 10.76 14.54
C THR A 130 2.12 11.74 13.52
N ARG A 131 2.83 12.84 13.21
CA ARG A 131 2.35 13.81 12.20
C ARG A 131 2.36 13.21 10.78
N MET A 132 3.32 12.35 10.46
CA MET A 132 3.36 11.64 9.18
C MET A 132 2.20 10.67 9.06
N VAL A 133 1.96 9.84 10.09
CA VAL A 133 0.83 8.90 10.12
C VAL A 133 -0.51 9.62 10.04
N TYR A 134 -0.67 10.75 10.72
CA TYR A 134 -1.89 11.55 10.61
C TYR A 134 -2.09 12.10 9.18
N ALA A 135 -1.04 12.68 8.59
CA ALA A 135 -1.10 13.21 7.23
C ALA A 135 -1.40 12.11 6.21
N ASP A 136 -0.86 10.91 6.41
CA ASP A 136 -1.08 9.72 5.60
C ASP A 136 -2.52 9.21 5.68
N LEU A 137 -3.06 9.06 6.88
CA LEU A 137 -4.48 8.72 7.06
C LEU A 137 -5.41 9.78 6.45
N ALA A 138 -5.08 11.07 6.61
CA ALA A 138 -5.84 12.16 6.00
C ALA A 138 -5.73 12.15 4.47
N MET A 139 -4.56 11.81 3.91
CA MET A 139 -4.35 11.64 2.47
C MET A 139 -5.25 10.54 1.91
N ILE A 140 -5.29 9.37 2.56
CA ILE A 140 -6.14 8.26 2.14
C ILE A 140 -7.64 8.60 2.29
N ALA A 141 -8.03 9.22 3.40
CA ALA A 141 -9.41 9.63 3.65
C ALA A 141 -9.91 10.63 2.59
N THR A 142 -9.10 11.63 2.26
CA THR A 142 -9.44 12.60 1.23
C THR A 142 -9.42 11.99 -0.18
N GLY A 143 -8.54 11.01 -0.43
CA GLY A 143 -8.51 10.24 -1.67
C GLY A 143 -9.77 9.41 -1.91
N VAL A 144 -10.25 8.68 -0.89
CA VAL A 144 -11.50 7.90 -1.04
C VAL A 144 -12.71 8.81 -1.22
N ILE A 145 -12.76 9.95 -0.52
CA ILE A 145 -13.81 10.94 -0.73
C ILE A 145 -13.76 11.45 -2.18
N ALA A 146 -12.57 11.75 -2.71
CA ALA A 146 -12.41 12.16 -4.10
C ALA A 146 -12.96 11.12 -5.07
N ALA A 147 -12.65 9.84 -4.85
CA ALA A 147 -13.10 8.73 -5.71
C ALA A 147 -14.62 8.53 -5.67
N LEU A 148 -15.24 8.69 -4.49
CA LEU A 148 -16.67 8.45 -4.29
C LEU A 148 -17.56 9.66 -4.59
N THR A 149 -17.03 10.89 -4.65
CA THR A 149 -17.83 12.09 -4.96
C THR A 149 -18.22 12.16 -6.45
N GLY A 150 -17.67 11.28 -7.30
CA GLY A 150 -18.02 11.20 -8.71
C GLY A 150 -17.69 12.49 -9.43
N VAL A 151 -18.65 13.08 -10.15
CA VAL A 151 -18.46 14.29 -10.99
C VAL A 151 -18.13 15.55 -10.17
N SER A 152 -18.65 15.66 -8.95
CA SER A 152 -18.59 16.90 -8.16
C SER A 152 -17.34 16.96 -7.29
N LEU A 153 -16.67 18.12 -7.22
CA LEU A 153 -15.56 18.42 -6.29
C LEU A 153 -14.39 17.41 -6.19
N LYS A 154 -14.35 16.34 -7.00
CA LYS A 154 -13.32 15.29 -6.91
C LYS A 154 -11.90 15.85 -6.97
N TRP A 155 -11.69 16.86 -7.83
CA TRP A 155 -10.38 17.48 -8.03
C TRP A 155 -9.96 18.35 -6.85
N ALA A 156 -10.91 18.91 -6.09
CA ALA A 156 -10.60 19.62 -4.87
C ALA A 156 -10.11 18.64 -3.80
N TRP A 157 -10.84 17.54 -3.58
CA TRP A 157 -10.43 16.48 -2.65
C TRP A 157 -9.10 15.82 -3.05
N TYR A 158 -8.92 15.53 -4.33
CA TYR A 158 -7.67 15.01 -4.88
C TYR A 158 -6.49 15.97 -4.64
N THR A 159 -6.69 17.28 -4.84
CA THR A 159 -5.65 18.29 -4.60
C THR A 159 -5.27 18.36 -3.13
N ILE A 160 -6.25 18.27 -2.22
CA ILE A 160 -6.00 18.21 -0.77
C ILE A 160 -5.20 16.94 -0.43
N SER A 161 -5.58 15.78 -0.97
CA SER A 161 -4.86 14.52 -0.81
C SER A 161 -3.41 14.62 -1.30
N CYS A 162 -3.18 15.22 -2.48
CA CYS A 162 -1.84 15.47 -3.01
C CYS A 162 -1.00 16.42 -2.15
N ALA A 163 -1.62 17.45 -1.54
CA ALA A 163 -0.91 18.35 -0.63
C ALA A 163 -0.45 17.64 0.65
N LEU A 164 -1.30 16.77 1.20
CA LEU A 164 -0.95 15.91 2.34
C LEU A 164 0.16 14.91 1.95
N PHE A 165 0.08 14.33 0.75
CA PHE A 165 1.14 13.48 0.23
C PHE A 165 2.47 14.21 0.10
N ALA A 166 2.47 15.44 -0.44
CA ALA A 166 3.67 16.26 -0.55
C ALA A 166 4.32 16.56 0.81
N PHE A 167 3.51 16.74 1.86
CA PHE A 167 4.01 16.89 3.23
C PHE A 167 4.71 15.63 3.74
N ILE A 168 4.18 14.43 3.47
CA ILE A 168 4.83 13.15 3.81
C ILE A 168 6.15 13.00 3.05
N ILE A 169 6.17 13.33 1.76
CA ILE A 169 7.39 13.32 0.93
C ILE A 169 8.44 14.27 1.48
N TYR A 170 8.05 15.47 1.91
CA TYR A 170 8.96 16.41 2.56
C TYR A 170 9.61 15.80 3.81
N ASP A 171 8.81 15.16 4.67
CA ASP A 171 9.34 14.53 5.89
C ASP A 171 10.31 13.40 5.58
N LEU A 172 10.00 12.56 4.58
CA LEU A 172 10.90 11.49 4.15
C LEU A 172 12.22 12.04 3.58
N LEU A 173 12.14 12.97 2.62
CA LEU A 173 13.30 13.48 1.89
C LEU A 173 14.16 14.47 2.67
N VAL A 174 13.59 15.17 3.65
CA VAL A 174 14.27 16.22 4.40
C VAL A 174 14.44 15.82 5.85
N THR A 175 13.34 15.65 6.60
CA THR A 175 13.41 15.46 8.06
C THR A 175 14.09 14.14 8.42
N CYS A 176 13.54 13.02 7.97
CA CYS A 176 14.06 11.68 8.26
C CYS A 176 15.41 11.44 7.56
N LYS A 177 15.57 11.93 6.32
CA LYS A 177 16.85 11.88 5.63
C LYS A 177 17.96 12.60 6.41
N ASN A 178 17.69 13.75 7.04
CA ASN A 178 18.69 14.44 7.84
C ASN A 178 19.09 13.63 9.09
N SER A 179 18.14 12.99 9.77
CA SER A 179 18.44 12.09 10.89
C SER A 179 19.33 10.92 10.49
N SER A 180 19.10 10.35 9.29
CA SER A 180 19.89 9.21 8.80
C SER A 180 21.38 9.54 8.56
N LYS A 181 21.74 10.80 8.31
CA LYS A 181 23.11 11.20 7.91
C LYS A 181 24.16 11.00 9.01
N GLN A 182 23.72 10.79 10.25
CA GLN A 182 24.63 10.58 11.39
C GLN A 182 25.35 9.22 11.33
N ASN A 183 24.82 8.25 10.57
CA ASN A 183 25.42 6.94 10.39
C ASN A 183 25.38 6.55 8.90
N ALA A 184 26.54 6.33 8.29
CA ALA A 184 26.65 6.07 6.85
C ALA A 184 25.87 4.81 6.40
N THR A 185 25.91 3.74 7.20
CA THR A 185 25.19 2.49 6.93
C THR A 185 23.67 2.70 7.00
N VAL A 186 23.19 3.40 8.03
CA VAL A 186 21.76 3.75 8.16
C VAL A 186 21.34 4.68 7.02
N ASN A 187 22.18 5.64 6.64
CA ASN A 187 21.91 6.56 5.54
C ASN A 187 21.71 5.83 4.22
N ASP A 188 22.59 4.89 3.87
CA ASP A 188 22.50 4.12 2.63
C ASP A 188 21.21 3.28 2.58
N LYS A 189 20.93 2.52 3.65
CA LYS A 189 19.71 1.71 3.80
C LYS A 189 18.45 2.56 3.70
N TYR A 190 18.41 3.66 4.46
CA TYR A 190 17.29 4.59 4.44
C TYR A 190 17.06 5.18 3.06
N THR A 191 18.12 5.60 2.36
CA THR A 191 18.02 6.18 1.01
C THR A 191 17.42 5.19 0.03
N LYS A 192 17.88 3.94 0.07
CA LYS A 192 17.38 2.88 -0.82
C LYS A 192 15.91 2.59 -0.56
N LEU A 193 15.54 2.35 0.70
CA LEU A 193 14.19 1.98 1.08
C LEU A 193 13.19 3.13 0.92
N ALA A 194 13.51 4.32 1.46
CA ALA A 194 12.64 5.49 1.31
C ALA A 194 12.54 5.94 -0.15
N GLY A 195 13.67 5.95 -0.89
CA GLY A 195 13.68 6.30 -2.31
C GLY A 195 12.83 5.36 -3.15
N PHE A 196 12.95 4.05 -2.93
CA PHE A 196 12.12 3.05 -3.59
C PHE A 196 10.62 3.27 -3.32
N LEU A 197 10.25 3.48 -2.06
CA LEU A 197 8.86 3.71 -1.66
C LEU A 197 8.29 4.99 -2.28
N ILE A 198 9.05 6.09 -2.24
CA ILE A 198 8.63 7.39 -2.81
C ILE A 198 8.35 7.28 -4.31
N VAL A 199 9.26 6.64 -5.06
CA VAL A 199 9.09 6.46 -6.51
C VAL A 199 7.80 5.69 -6.82
N LEU A 200 7.52 4.62 -6.08
CA LEU A 200 6.28 3.88 -6.23
C LEU A 200 5.05 4.70 -5.83
N TRP A 201 5.10 5.39 -4.69
CA TRP A 201 3.97 6.16 -4.16
C TRP A 201 3.56 7.32 -5.07
N ILE A 202 4.50 7.93 -5.81
CA ILE A 202 4.19 8.95 -6.83
C ILE A 202 3.31 8.38 -7.95
N ALA A 203 3.43 7.09 -8.27
CA ALA A 203 2.63 6.48 -9.33
C ALA A 203 1.15 6.33 -8.95
N TYR A 204 0.82 6.15 -7.66
CA TYR A 204 -0.57 5.99 -7.20
C TYR A 204 -1.49 7.16 -7.56
N PRO A 205 -1.18 8.44 -7.22
CA PRO A 205 -2.02 9.57 -7.61
C PRO A 205 -2.07 9.77 -9.14
N ILE A 206 -1.03 9.37 -9.88
CA ILE A 206 -1.04 9.40 -11.34
C ILE A 206 -2.07 8.38 -11.87
N VAL A 207 -2.04 7.14 -11.38
CA VAL A 207 -3.03 6.11 -11.75
C VAL A 207 -4.43 6.60 -11.39
N TRP A 208 -4.63 7.13 -10.18
CA TRP A 208 -5.88 7.71 -9.73
C TRP A 208 -6.41 8.77 -10.70
N ALA A 209 -5.57 9.73 -11.10
CA ALA A 209 -5.96 10.80 -12.01
C ALA A 209 -6.39 10.27 -13.38
N LEU A 210 -5.75 9.20 -13.86
CA LEU A 210 -6.08 8.54 -15.13
C LEU A 210 -7.37 7.70 -15.04
N CYS A 211 -7.69 7.10 -13.89
CA CYS A 211 -8.89 6.26 -13.72
C CYS A 211 -10.05 7.00 -13.05
N GLU A 212 -10.01 7.23 -11.74
CA GLU A 212 -11.08 7.85 -10.93
C GLU A 212 -11.25 9.35 -11.17
N GLY A 213 -10.17 10.00 -11.59
CA GLY A 213 -10.18 11.38 -12.02
C GLY A 213 -10.86 11.56 -13.37
N GLN A 214 -10.24 11.01 -14.42
CA GLN A 214 -10.55 11.32 -15.82
C GLN A 214 -11.10 10.13 -16.63
N GLU A 215 -11.21 8.92 -16.10
CA GLU A 215 -11.72 7.73 -16.81
C GLU A 215 -11.09 7.60 -18.21
N LEU A 216 -9.75 7.63 -18.26
CA LEU A 216 -8.94 7.48 -19.48
C LEU A 216 -8.44 6.05 -19.66
N ILE A 217 -8.45 5.25 -18.60
CA ILE A 217 -8.09 3.83 -18.60
C ILE A 217 -9.25 3.01 -18.05
N SER A 218 -9.44 1.80 -18.59
CA SER A 218 -10.45 0.84 -18.15
C SER A 218 -10.22 0.36 -16.71
N VAL A 219 -11.26 -0.15 -16.05
CA VAL A 219 -11.14 -0.78 -14.71
C VAL A 219 -10.13 -1.95 -14.68
N ASP A 220 -10.00 -2.73 -15.74
CA ASP A 220 -8.98 -3.80 -15.82
C ASP A 220 -7.55 -3.25 -15.75
N ALA A 221 -7.27 -2.22 -16.54
CA ALA A 221 -5.96 -1.57 -16.57
C ALA A 221 -5.65 -0.93 -15.21
N GLU A 222 -6.63 -0.28 -14.59
CA GLU A 222 -6.51 0.24 -13.23
C GLU A 222 -6.16 -0.86 -12.23
N ILE A 223 -6.89 -1.98 -12.21
CA ILE A 223 -6.61 -3.14 -11.35
C ILE A 223 -5.16 -3.60 -11.54
N ILE A 224 -4.71 -3.76 -12.78
CA ILE A 224 -3.36 -4.24 -13.08
C ILE A 224 -2.30 -3.23 -12.62
N CYS A 225 -2.52 -1.93 -12.84
CA CYS A 225 -1.61 -0.88 -12.40
C CYS A 225 -1.43 -0.92 -10.88
N TYR A 226 -2.53 -0.89 -10.11
CA TYR A 226 -2.44 -0.93 -8.65
C TYR A 226 -1.94 -2.29 -8.13
N ALA A 227 -2.26 -3.40 -8.80
CA ALA A 227 -1.72 -4.72 -8.48
C ALA A 227 -0.19 -4.76 -8.54
N ILE A 228 0.40 -4.23 -9.63
CA ILE A 228 1.85 -4.13 -9.78
C ILE A 228 2.44 -3.24 -8.69
N LEU A 229 1.85 -2.07 -8.48
CA LEU A 229 2.33 -1.13 -7.46
C LEU A 229 2.26 -1.74 -6.06
N ASP A 230 1.18 -2.42 -5.70
CA ASP A 230 1.00 -3.03 -4.38
C ASP A 230 1.95 -4.20 -4.15
N VAL A 231 2.17 -5.07 -5.14
CA VAL A 231 3.16 -6.15 -5.02
C VAL A 231 4.56 -5.57 -4.79
N LEU A 232 4.94 -4.50 -5.51
CA LEU A 232 6.22 -3.84 -5.32
C LEU A 232 6.31 -3.15 -3.96
N ALA A 233 5.31 -2.37 -3.58
CA ALA A 233 5.31 -1.54 -2.37
C ALA A 233 5.08 -2.33 -1.08
N LYS A 234 4.52 -3.54 -1.15
CA LYS A 234 4.19 -4.36 0.03
C LYS A 234 5.04 -5.62 0.12
N VAL A 235 5.08 -6.42 -0.95
CA VAL A 235 5.80 -7.70 -0.95
C VAL A 235 7.29 -7.49 -1.15
N VAL A 236 7.68 -6.87 -2.27
CA VAL A 236 9.09 -6.64 -2.59
C VAL A 236 9.72 -5.73 -1.54
N PHE A 237 9.08 -4.61 -1.22
CA PHE A 237 9.52 -3.73 -0.14
C PHE A 237 9.65 -4.47 1.20
N GLY A 238 8.66 -5.28 1.58
CA GLY A 238 8.71 -6.08 2.81
C GLY A 238 9.92 -7.00 2.90
N PHE A 239 10.25 -7.69 1.81
CA PHE A 239 11.48 -8.49 1.73
C PHE A 239 12.75 -7.63 1.81
N MET A 240 12.76 -6.44 1.18
CA MET A 240 13.90 -5.53 1.28
C MET A 240 14.13 -5.05 2.72
N VAL A 241 13.06 -4.70 3.44
CA VAL A 241 13.14 -4.26 4.85
C VAL A 241 13.67 -5.40 5.73
N VAL A 242 13.07 -6.59 5.64
CA VAL A 242 13.52 -7.75 6.42
C VAL A 242 14.95 -8.17 6.09
N TYR A 243 15.38 -8.07 4.83
CA TYR A 243 16.75 -8.38 4.45
C TYR A 243 17.77 -7.43 5.12
N VAL A 244 17.44 -6.14 5.20
CA VAL A 244 18.28 -5.14 5.86
C VAL A 244 18.53 -5.48 7.33
N ASP A 245 17.58 -6.10 8.01
CA ASP A 245 17.67 -6.55 9.41
C ASP A 245 18.62 -7.72 9.56
N SER A 246 18.44 -8.75 8.74
CA SER A 246 19.27 -9.96 8.78
C SER A 246 20.76 -9.64 8.56
N ALA A 247 21.03 -8.61 7.76
CA ALA A 247 22.39 -8.10 7.58
C ALA A 247 22.93 -7.44 8.87
N GLU A 248 22.12 -6.66 9.62
CA GLU A 248 22.54 -6.04 10.89
C GLU A 248 22.95 -7.10 11.92
N ASP A 249 22.10 -8.10 12.12
CA ASP A 249 22.38 -9.21 13.04
C ASP A 249 23.68 -9.94 12.69
N THR A 250 23.95 -10.12 11.39
CA THR A 250 25.17 -10.77 10.91
C THR A 250 26.41 -9.91 11.17
N TYR A 251 26.34 -8.59 10.95
CA TYR A 251 27.47 -7.70 11.24
C TYR A 251 27.76 -7.59 12.74
N GLU A 252 26.74 -7.47 13.59
CA GLU A 252 26.90 -7.39 15.05
C GLU A 252 27.52 -8.68 15.61
N SER A 253 27.04 -9.85 15.18
CA SER A 253 27.60 -11.13 15.61
C SER A 253 29.05 -11.37 15.17
N LEU A 254 29.46 -10.85 14.01
CA LEU A 254 30.86 -10.89 13.56
C LEU A 254 31.74 -9.87 14.30
N ALA A 255 31.18 -8.73 14.68
CA ALA A 255 31.88 -7.68 15.42
C ALA A 255 32.11 -8.03 16.89
N ASP A 256 31.17 -8.75 17.52
CA ASP A 256 31.30 -9.19 18.92
C ASP A 256 32.28 -10.36 19.10
N GLY A 257 32.65 -11.06 18.01
CA GLY A 257 33.57 -12.20 18.04
C GLY A 257 33.10 -13.34 18.98
N PRO A 258 33.73 -14.52 18.92
CA PRO A 258 33.54 -15.48 20.02
C PRO A 258 34.15 -14.84 21.27
N ASN A 259 33.32 -14.55 22.28
CA ASN A 259 33.83 -14.37 23.64
C ASN A 259 34.62 -15.63 24.01
N GLU A 260 35.94 -15.57 23.86
CA GLU A 260 36.87 -16.50 24.49
C GLU A 260 36.81 -16.28 26.00
N SER A 261 35.78 -16.82 26.64
CA SER A 261 35.76 -17.06 28.08
C SER A 261 35.63 -18.55 28.31
N ALA A 262 36.80 -19.14 28.58
CA ALA A 262 37.15 -20.40 29.27
C ALA A 262 36.01 -21.36 29.69
#